data_AF-A0A6B2LPY8-F1
#
_entry.id   AF-A0A6B2LPY8-F1
#
_cell.length_a   1.000
_cell.length_b   1.000
_cell.length_c   1.000
_cell.angle_alpha   90.00
_cell.angle_beta   90.00
_cell.angle_gamma   90.00
#
_symmetry.space_group_name_H-M   'P 1'
#
loop_
_entity.id
_entity.type
_entity.pdbx_description
1 polymer ?
#
loop_
_entity_poly.entity_id
_entity_poly.type
_entity_poly.pdbx_seq_one_letter_code
_entity_poly.pdbx_strand_id
1 'polypeptide(L)'
;MQEGKGKMMYEDGSIYEGNWSHGLRHGKGIWVQVDKNQEMAGIASYNGDWVYDLREGTGEIVYSTGDRYIGPIVAGQPHGNGKLILLSGVVFEAKMNNGVIEGKVEVTDKDHTISLEPDG
;
A
#
# COMPACT_ATOMS: atom_id res chain seq x y z
N MET A 1 10.87 -24.50 7.73
CA MET A 1 10.03 -23.30 7.95
C MET A 1 10.95 -22.09 7.83
N GLN A 2 10.56 -21.07 7.06
CA GLN A 2 11.43 -19.91 6.81
C GLN A 2 11.43 -18.97 8.02
N GLU A 3 12.61 -18.46 8.37
CA GLU A 3 12.86 -17.59 9.53
C GLU A 3 13.88 -16.52 9.16
N GLY A 4 13.77 -15.33 9.76
CA GLY A 4 14.69 -14.22 9.49
C GLY A 4 14.52 -13.64 8.08
N LYS A 5 15.56 -13.07 7.49
CA LYS A 5 15.47 -12.43 6.17
C LYS A 5 15.50 -13.46 5.04
N GLY A 6 14.62 -13.30 4.05
CA GLY A 6 14.57 -14.20 2.91
C GLY A 6 13.74 -13.66 1.75
N LYS A 7 13.89 -14.33 0.61
CA LYS A 7 13.16 -14.07 -0.63
C LYS A 7 12.35 -15.30 -1.03
N MET A 8 11.11 -15.10 -1.46
CA MET A 8 10.24 -16.13 -2.01
C MET A 8 9.64 -15.66 -3.32
N MET A 9 9.62 -16.54 -4.30
CA MET A 9 8.86 -16.40 -5.54
C MET A 9 7.68 -17.36 -5.47
N TYR A 10 6.48 -16.86 -5.70
CA TYR A 10 5.24 -17.63 -5.66
C TYR A 10 4.90 -18.18 -7.04
N GLU A 11 3.96 -19.14 -7.08
CA GLU A 11 3.51 -19.77 -8.33
C GLU A 11 2.87 -18.77 -9.31
N ASP A 12 2.24 -17.72 -8.77
CA ASP A 12 1.67 -16.61 -9.55
C ASP A 12 2.73 -15.62 -10.08
N GLY A 13 4.01 -15.91 -9.85
CA GLY A 13 5.14 -15.08 -10.24
C GLY A 13 5.41 -13.90 -9.30
N SER A 14 4.54 -13.64 -8.32
CA SER A 14 4.78 -12.58 -7.33
C SER A 14 6.02 -12.90 -6.49
N ILE A 15 6.66 -11.85 -5.97
CA ILE A 15 7.91 -11.96 -5.22
C ILE A 15 7.70 -11.28 -3.88
N TYR A 16 8.11 -11.94 -2.81
CA TYR A 16 8.32 -11.31 -1.50
C TYR A 16 9.79 -11.33 -1.12
N GLU A 17 10.28 -10.21 -0.59
CA GLU A 17 11.61 -10.10 0.02
C GLU A 17 11.48 -9.33 1.34
N GLY A 18 11.81 -9.97 2.45
CA GLY A 18 11.58 -9.40 3.77
C GLY A 18 11.89 -10.35 4.91
N ASN A 19 11.35 -10.05 6.09
CA ASN A 19 11.50 -10.94 7.24
C ASN A 19 10.40 -12.01 7.26
N TRP A 20 10.74 -13.14 7.85
CA TRP A 20 9.90 -14.31 7.97
C TRP A 20 9.87 -14.74 9.43
N SER A 21 8.70 -15.20 9.87
CA SER A 21 8.52 -15.86 11.16
C SER A 21 7.53 -16.98 10.98
N HIS A 22 7.91 -18.18 11.40
CA HIS A 22 7.11 -19.39 11.24
C HIS A 22 6.66 -19.61 9.79
N GLY A 23 7.53 -19.33 8.83
CA GLY A 23 7.24 -19.53 7.41
C GLY A 23 6.20 -18.56 6.83
N LEU A 24 5.77 -17.57 7.61
CA LEU A 24 4.87 -16.50 7.20
C LEU A 24 5.66 -15.19 7.10
N ARG A 25 5.23 -14.29 6.21
CA ARG A 25 5.81 -12.94 6.10
C ARG A 25 5.58 -12.19 7.41
N HIS A 26 6.62 -11.56 7.93
CA HIS A 26 6.56 -10.85 9.21
C HIS A 26 7.55 -9.67 9.23
N GLY A 27 7.32 -8.67 10.07
CA GLY A 27 8.17 -7.48 10.15
C GLY A 27 8.20 -6.70 8.84
N LYS A 28 9.35 -6.10 8.49
CA LYS A 28 9.47 -5.33 7.25
C LYS A 28 9.65 -6.23 6.03
N GLY A 29 8.97 -5.91 4.93
CA GLY A 29 9.16 -6.60 3.67
C GLY A 29 8.49 -5.92 2.48
N ILE A 30 8.96 -6.29 1.29
CA ILE A 30 8.48 -5.81 0.01
C ILE A 30 7.84 -6.99 -0.72
N TRP A 31 6.62 -6.80 -1.21
CA TRP A 31 5.93 -7.71 -2.11
C TRP A 31 5.67 -7.02 -3.44
N VAL A 32 5.88 -7.72 -4.55
CA VAL A 32 5.66 -7.22 -5.91
C VAL A 32 4.91 -8.28 -6.71
N GLN A 33 3.79 -7.90 -7.31
CA GLN A 33 3.14 -8.72 -8.32
C GLN A 33 3.93 -8.59 -9.63
N VAL A 34 4.31 -9.71 -10.23
CA VAL A 34 4.98 -9.74 -11.53
C VAL A 34 4.02 -10.31 -12.54
N ASP A 35 3.24 -9.45 -13.18
CA ASP A 35 2.48 -9.82 -14.35
C ASP A 35 3.25 -9.46 -15.62
N LYS A 36 3.42 -10.45 -16.49
CA LYS A 36 4.12 -10.30 -17.77
C LYS A 36 3.23 -9.67 -18.84
N ASN A 37 1.92 -9.65 -18.63
CA ASN A 37 0.93 -9.25 -19.62
C ASN A 37 0.24 -7.90 -19.31
N GLN A 38 0.54 -7.28 -18.16
CA GLN A 38 -0.03 -6.00 -17.70
C GLN A 38 -1.57 -6.00 -17.55
N GLU A 39 -2.19 -7.14 -17.25
CA GLU A 39 -3.63 -7.27 -17.01
C GLU A 39 -4.01 -7.14 -15.52
N MET A 40 -3.06 -6.72 -14.68
CA MET A 40 -3.26 -6.63 -13.22
C MET A 40 -4.31 -5.61 -12.81
N ALA A 41 -5.25 -6.06 -11.99
CA ALA A 41 -6.13 -5.21 -11.20
C ALA A 41 -5.68 -5.20 -9.72
N GLY A 42 -5.75 -4.04 -9.07
CA GLY A 42 -5.50 -3.90 -7.63
C GLY A 42 -4.09 -3.44 -7.29
N ILE A 43 -3.43 -4.13 -6.37
CA ILE A 43 -2.11 -3.75 -5.84
C ILE A 43 -1.00 -4.35 -6.71
N ALA A 44 -0.14 -3.50 -7.27
CA ALA A 44 1.05 -3.91 -8.00
C ALA A 44 2.24 -4.19 -7.06
N SER A 45 2.39 -3.41 -5.98
CA SER A 45 3.40 -3.68 -4.96
C SER A 45 3.00 -3.15 -3.59
N TYR A 46 3.63 -3.73 -2.57
CA TYR A 46 3.53 -3.29 -1.20
C TYR A 46 4.90 -3.29 -0.52
N ASN A 47 5.26 -2.19 0.12
CA ASN A 47 6.45 -2.06 0.94
C ASN A 47 6.06 -1.60 2.35
N GLY A 48 6.19 -2.46 3.35
CA GLY A 48 5.79 -2.08 4.70
C GLY A 48 5.87 -3.20 5.73
N ASP A 49 5.02 -3.06 6.73
CA ASP A 49 4.89 -3.96 7.86
C ASP A 49 4.00 -5.18 7.54
N TRP A 50 4.46 -6.33 8.00
CA TRP A 50 3.78 -7.61 7.87
C TRP A 50 3.62 -8.26 9.25
N VAL A 51 2.45 -8.83 9.50
CA VAL A 51 2.14 -9.60 10.70
C VAL A 51 1.50 -10.91 10.26
N TYR A 52 2.32 -11.96 10.13
CA TYR A 52 1.87 -13.31 9.79
C TYR A 52 1.04 -13.33 8.49
N ASP A 53 1.69 -12.93 7.39
CA ASP A 53 1.12 -12.77 6.04
C ASP A 53 0.08 -11.66 5.85
N LEU A 54 -0.34 -10.98 6.91
CA LEU A 54 -1.17 -9.80 6.81
C LEU A 54 -0.30 -8.55 6.66
N ARG A 55 -0.66 -7.68 5.73
CA ARG A 55 -0.13 -6.31 5.69
C ARG A 55 -0.79 -5.52 6.82
N GLU A 56 -0.01 -5.07 7.78
CA GLU A 56 -0.51 -4.52 9.05
C GLU A 56 0.53 -3.57 9.64
N GLY A 57 0.14 -2.36 10.03
CA GLY A 57 1.07 -1.34 10.53
C GLY A 57 1.17 -0.17 9.56
N THR A 58 2.36 0.09 9.01
CA THR A 58 2.57 1.17 8.04
C THR A 58 3.18 0.67 6.75
N GLY A 59 2.85 1.28 5.63
CA GLY A 59 3.53 0.99 4.37
C GLY A 59 3.10 1.84 3.20
N GLU A 60 3.73 1.54 2.07
CA GLU A 60 3.43 2.08 0.75
C GLU A 60 2.76 0.99 -0.09
N ILE A 61 1.56 1.28 -0.59
CA ILE A 61 0.86 0.49 -1.59
C ILE A 61 1.01 1.22 -2.93
N VAL A 62 1.49 0.51 -3.95
CA VAL A 62 1.44 0.97 -5.34
C VAL A 62 0.35 0.17 -6.05
N TYR A 63 -0.63 0.88 -6.60
CA TYR A 63 -1.72 0.28 -7.36
C TYR A 63 -1.31 0.04 -8.82
N SER A 64 -1.99 -0.87 -9.51
CA SER A 64 -1.74 -1.13 -10.94
C SER A 64 -2.05 0.08 -11.84
N THR A 65 -2.85 1.03 -11.35
CA THR A 65 -3.09 2.33 -11.99
C THR A 65 -1.86 3.26 -11.94
N GLY A 66 -0.88 2.97 -11.08
CA GLY A 66 0.26 3.84 -10.79
C GLY A 66 0.05 4.76 -9.58
N ASP A 67 -1.16 4.84 -9.05
CA ASP A 67 -1.45 5.59 -7.82
C ASP A 67 -0.75 4.94 -6.62
N ARG A 68 -0.50 5.73 -5.58
CA ARG A 68 0.22 5.28 -4.39
C ARG A 68 -0.49 5.72 -3.12
N TYR A 69 -0.59 4.82 -2.16
CA TYR A 69 -0.98 5.15 -0.80
C TYR A 69 0.20 4.98 0.14
N ILE A 70 0.45 5.96 1.01
CA ILE A 70 1.45 5.91 2.07
C ILE A 70 0.75 6.20 3.39
N GLY A 71 0.76 5.26 4.32
CA GLY A 71 0.13 5.46 5.62
C GLY A 71 -0.13 4.19 6.40
N PRO A 72 -1.00 4.27 7.43
CA PRO A 72 -1.41 3.11 8.20
C PRO A 72 -2.22 2.10 7.37
N ILE A 73 -2.04 0.82 7.67
CA ILE A 73 -2.69 -0.29 6.99
C ILE A 73 -3.18 -1.27 8.03
N VAL A 74 -4.43 -1.67 7.91
CA VAL A 74 -5.09 -2.65 8.78
C VAL A 74 -5.76 -3.70 7.92
N ALA A 75 -5.46 -4.98 8.18
CA ALA A 75 -5.96 -6.12 7.40
C ALA A 75 -5.76 -5.94 5.88
N GLY A 76 -4.63 -5.34 5.49
CA GLY A 76 -4.28 -5.08 4.10
C GLY A 76 -5.00 -3.93 3.42
N GLN A 77 -5.77 -3.12 4.14
CA GLN A 77 -6.45 -1.93 3.62
C GLN A 77 -5.87 -0.63 4.18
N PRO A 78 -5.82 0.46 3.39
CA PRO A 78 -5.51 1.81 3.90
C PRO A 78 -6.40 2.20 5.09
N HIS A 79 -5.80 2.77 6.13
CA HIS A 79 -6.50 3.15 7.36
C HIS A 79 -5.85 4.39 8.01
N GLY A 80 -6.59 5.14 8.81
CA GLY A 80 -6.09 6.32 9.51
C GLY A 80 -5.60 7.42 8.57
N ASN A 81 -4.82 8.37 9.10
CA ASN A 81 -4.32 9.49 8.30
C ASN A 81 -3.21 9.02 7.37
N GLY A 82 -3.41 9.18 6.07
CA GLY A 82 -2.44 8.79 5.05
C GLY A 82 -2.46 9.72 3.84
N LYS A 83 -1.52 9.45 2.93
CA LYS A 83 -1.30 10.21 1.72
C LYS A 83 -1.63 9.36 0.49
N LEU A 84 -2.56 9.81 -0.33
CA LEU A 84 -2.83 9.26 -1.65
C LEU A 84 -2.14 10.15 -2.68
N ILE A 85 -1.23 9.58 -3.46
CA ILE A 85 -0.48 10.24 -4.52
C ILE A 85 -0.97 9.64 -5.83
N LEU A 86 -1.70 10.41 -6.63
CA LEU A 86 -2.16 9.94 -7.92
C LEU A 86 -1.00 9.89 -8.92
N LEU A 87 -1.12 9.07 -9.95
CA LEU A 87 -0.15 9.02 -11.05
C LEU A 87 0.08 10.41 -11.69
N SER A 88 -0.94 11.28 -11.67
CA SER A 88 -0.84 12.67 -12.13
C SER A 88 0.11 13.54 -11.30
N GLY A 89 0.50 13.09 -10.11
CA GLY A 89 1.31 13.84 -9.13
C GLY A 89 0.48 14.60 -8.11
N VAL A 90 -0.85 14.61 -8.24
CA VAL A 90 -1.74 15.23 -7.24
C VAL A 90 -1.69 14.44 -5.94
N VAL A 91 -1.57 15.17 -4.84
CA VAL A 91 -1.48 14.63 -3.50
C VAL A 91 -2.76 14.92 -2.73
N PHE A 92 -3.31 13.89 -2.09
CA PHE A 92 -4.42 13.99 -1.15
C PHE A 92 -3.97 13.52 0.23
N GLU A 93 -4.11 14.37 1.24
CA GLU A 93 -4.00 13.95 2.64
C GLU A 93 -5.41 13.77 3.19
N ALA A 94 -5.70 12.55 3.66
CA ALA A 94 -7.02 12.16 4.10
C ALA A 94 -6.96 11.13 5.22
N LYS A 95 -7.99 11.13 6.06
CA LYS A 95 -8.27 10.01 6.96
C LYS A 95 -8.94 8.91 6.14
N MET A 96 -8.41 7.69 6.21
CA MET A 96 -8.92 6.52 5.54
C MET A 96 -9.59 5.58 6.54
N ASN A 97 -10.66 4.91 6.13
CA ASN A 97 -11.25 3.80 6.86
C ASN A 97 -11.53 2.65 5.89
N ASN A 98 -10.71 1.61 5.99
CA ASN A 98 -10.78 0.40 5.16
C ASN A 98 -10.75 0.72 3.65
N GLY A 99 -9.85 1.62 3.24
CA GLY A 99 -9.68 2.03 1.85
C GLY A 99 -10.61 3.15 1.37
N VAL A 100 -11.52 3.64 2.22
CA VAL A 100 -12.43 4.75 1.87
C VAL A 100 -11.97 6.03 2.56
N ILE A 101 -11.96 7.14 1.82
CA ILE A 101 -11.70 8.48 2.37
C ILE A 101 -12.84 8.88 3.31
N GLU A 102 -12.49 9.30 4.52
CA GLU A 102 -13.38 9.90 5.50
C GLU A 102 -13.11 11.40 5.66
N GLY A 103 -14.16 12.22 5.59
CA GLY A 103 -14.09 13.63 5.94
C GLY A 103 -13.33 14.49 4.94
N LYS A 104 -12.75 15.60 5.42
CA LYS A 104 -12.09 16.61 4.57
C LYS A 104 -10.81 16.05 3.95
N VAL A 105 -10.53 16.51 2.73
CA VAL A 105 -9.36 16.11 1.96
C VAL A 105 -8.53 17.35 1.65
N GLU A 106 -7.25 17.32 2.00
CA GLU A 106 -6.32 18.38 1.59
C GLU A 106 -5.64 17.97 0.29
N VAL A 107 -5.87 18.74 -0.76
CA VAL A 107 -5.30 18.55 -2.08
C VAL A 107 -4.11 19.47 -2.22
N THR A 108 -2.93 18.90 -2.52
CA THR A 108 -1.72 19.68 -2.81
C THR A 108 -1.26 19.39 -4.24
N ASP A 109 -1.09 20.46 -5.02
CA ASP A 109 -0.31 20.49 -6.26
C ASP A 109 1.00 21.26 -6.02
N LYS A 110 1.90 21.30 -7.01
CA LYS A 110 3.26 21.87 -6.93
C LYS A 110 3.31 23.30 -6.37
N ASP A 111 2.23 24.06 -6.53
CA ASP A 111 2.17 25.48 -6.18
C ASP A 111 1.08 25.85 -5.15
N HIS A 112 0.13 24.94 -4.82
CA HIS A 112 -1.04 25.29 -4.01
C HIS A 112 -1.59 24.11 -3.18
N THR A 113 -2.07 24.40 -1.97
CA THR A 113 -2.84 23.47 -1.13
C THR A 113 -4.28 23.98 -0.99
N ILE A 114 -5.27 23.12 -1.24
CA ILE A 114 -6.71 23.41 -1.18
C ILE A 114 -7.37 22.35 -0.29
N SER A 115 -8.19 22.75 0.67
CA SER A 115 -9.01 21.83 1.46
C SER A 115 -10.40 21.68 0.81
N LEU A 116 -10.77 20.44 0.49
CA LEU A 116 -12.09 20.08 -0.02
C LEU A 116 -12.88 19.32 1.05
N GLU A 117 -14.17 19.58 1.16
CA GLU A 117 -15.09 18.71 1.90
C GLU A 117 -15.82 17.84 0.87
N PRO A 118 -15.97 16.52 1.07
CA PRO A 118 -16.85 15.73 0.22
C PRO A 118 -18.26 16.28 0.38
N ASP A 119 -18.83 16.80 -0.70
CA ASP A 119 -20.22 17.25 -0.73
C ASP A 119 -21.12 16.10 -0.22
N GLY A 120 -21.86 16.36 0.85
CA GLY A 120 -22.73 15.37 1.52
C GLY A 120 -23.97 14.99 0.72
#